data_AF-A0A845LRB9-F1
#
_entry.id   AF-A0A845LRB9-F1
#
_cell.length_a   1.000
_cell.length_b   1.000
_cell.length_c   1.000
_cell.angle_alpha   90.00
_cell.angle_beta   90.00
_cell.angle_gamma   90.00
#
_symmetry.space_group_name_H-M   'P 1'
#
loop_
_entity.id
_entity.type
_entity.pdbx_description
1 polymer ?
#
loop_
_entity_poly.entity_id
_entity_poly.type
_entity_poly.pdbx_seq_one_letter_code
_entity_poly.pdbx_strand_id
1 'polypeptide(L)'
;MSTALKITSLGELKKKALGCMEQLPGWDDEPFIARLKRPSLLGLASKGKIPNSMLGSAQKVFSKGVSGDVDIKEVYSIARIIAEESLAEPTVEQIEEAGLELTDEQLMAIISYTQAGSAGLERFRPKQADSEDTGSKQDVQRKAE
;
A
#
# COMPACT_ATOMS: atom_id res chain seq x y z
N MET A 1 8.19 -10.66 -28.76
CA MET A 1 9.48 -10.54 -28.04
C MET A 1 9.51 -11.62 -26.98
N SER A 2 10.31 -12.68 -27.17
CA SER A 2 10.41 -13.79 -26.21
C SER A 2 11.39 -13.37 -25.11
N THR A 3 10.88 -12.99 -23.94
CA THR A 3 11.72 -12.61 -22.80
C THR A 3 12.43 -13.85 -22.26
N ALA A 4 13.74 -13.95 -22.46
CA ALA A 4 14.54 -15.03 -21.89
C ALA A 4 14.51 -14.94 -20.35
N LEU A 5 14.11 -16.03 -19.68
CA LEU A 5 14.10 -16.12 -18.22
C LEU A 5 15.54 -16.03 -17.69
N LYS A 6 15.77 -15.15 -16.72
CA LYS A 6 17.05 -14.99 -16.02
C LYS A 6 16.85 -15.22 -14.53
N ILE A 7 17.82 -15.89 -13.90
CA ILE A 7 17.84 -16.08 -12.44
C ILE A 7 17.98 -14.71 -11.76
N THR A 8 17.16 -14.46 -10.74
CA THR A 8 17.29 -13.25 -9.91
C THR A 8 18.51 -13.37 -9.01
N SER A 9 19.39 -12.37 -9.06
CA SER A 9 20.62 -12.35 -8.28
C SER A 9 20.36 -12.05 -6.80
N LEU A 10 21.28 -12.48 -5.93
CA LEU A 10 21.22 -12.13 -4.51
C LEU A 10 21.23 -10.61 -4.27
N GLY A 11 21.95 -9.85 -5.10
CA GLY A 11 21.95 -8.39 -5.03
C GLY A 11 20.59 -7.77 -5.31
N GLU A 12 19.85 -8.29 -6.31
CA GLU A 12 18.48 -7.85 -6.59
C GLU A 12 17.51 -8.25 -5.47
N LEU A 13 17.68 -9.44 -4.88
CA LEU A 13 16.88 -9.86 -3.73
C LEU A 13 17.10 -8.93 -2.53
N LYS A 14 18.34 -8.53 -2.24
CA LYS A 14 18.66 -7.55 -1.19
C LYS A 14 17.99 -6.21 -1.44
N LYS A 15 17.97 -5.73 -2.70
CA LYS A 15 17.25 -4.49 -3.07
C LYS A 15 15.74 -4.64 -2.86
N LYS A 16 15.15 -5.76 -3.27
CA LYS A 16 13.72 -6.05 -3.05
C LYS A 16 13.38 -6.14 -1.56
N ALA A 17 14.29 -6.63 -0.73
CA ALA A 17 14.11 -6.75 0.71
C ALA A 17 14.04 -5.39 1.43
N LEU A 18 14.47 -4.30 0.80
CA LEU A 18 14.28 -2.95 1.34
C LEU A 18 12.79 -2.55 1.30
N GLY A 19 12.03 -3.04 0.33
CA GLY A 19 10.65 -2.62 0.07
C GLY A 19 10.56 -1.53 -1.02
N CYS A 20 9.33 -1.25 -1.44
CA CYS A 20 9.02 -0.28 -2.49
C CYS A 20 8.55 1.03 -1.87
N MET A 21 8.97 2.16 -2.44
CA MET A 21 8.43 3.47 -2.08
C MET A 21 7.03 3.61 -2.68
N GLU A 22 6.04 3.86 -1.85
CA GLU A 22 4.64 4.00 -2.25
C GLU A 22 4.02 5.23 -1.58
N GLN A 23 2.95 5.70 -2.18
CA GLN A 23 2.14 6.80 -1.69
C GLN A 23 0.90 6.24 -0.98
N LEU A 24 0.77 6.55 0.31
CA LEU A 24 -0.38 6.26 1.15
C LEU A 24 -1.20 7.55 1.41
N PRO A 25 -2.46 7.44 1.85
CA PRO A 25 -3.22 8.56 2.38
C PRO A 25 -2.48 9.30 3.50
N GLY A 26 -2.56 10.63 3.50
CA GLY A 26 -2.01 11.50 4.53
C GLY A 26 -2.75 11.47 5.85
N TRP A 27 -2.22 12.19 6.84
CA TRP A 27 -3.02 12.63 8.00
C TRP A 27 -3.82 13.90 7.68
N ASP A 28 -3.41 14.63 6.64
CA ASP A 28 -4.03 15.82 6.10
C ASP A 28 -4.01 15.73 4.56
N ASP A 29 -4.02 16.87 3.88
CA ASP A 29 -4.00 16.95 2.41
C ASP A 29 -2.67 16.47 1.80
N GLU A 30 -1.59 16.35 2.60
CA GLU A 30 -0.29 15.90 2.13
C GLU A 30 -0.17 14.38 2.16
N PRO A 31 0.31 13.73 1.08
CA PRO A 31 0.42 12.30 1.03
C PRO A 31 1.50 11.75 1.97
N PHE A 32 1.22 10.60 2.59
CA PHE A 32 2.21 9.87 3.37
C PHE A 32 3.06 8.98 2.45
N ILE A 33 4.31 9.37 2.22
CA ILE A 33 5.27 8.57 1.44
C ILE A 33 6.03 7.63 2.36
N ALA A 34 5.92 6.33 2.10
CA ALA A 34 6.57 5.30 2.91
C ALA A 34 7.18 4.21 2.04
N ARG A 35 8.15 3.49 2.60
CA ARG A 35 8.69 2.27 2.02
C ARG A 35 7.95 1.07 2.59
N LEU A 36 7.26 0.30 1.74
CA LEU A 36 6.49 -0.87 2.14
C LEU A 36 7.07 -2.17 1.60
N LYS A 37 7.08 -3.18 2.47
CA LYS A 37 7.29 -4.60 2.14
C LYS A 37 5.94 -5.31 2.03
N ARG A 38 5.97 -6.48 1.40
CA ARG A 38 4.80 -7.36 1.28
C ARG A 38 5.04 -8.60 2.16
N PRO A 39 4.76 -8.54 3.47
CA PRO A 39 4.90 -9.70 4.33
C PRO A 39 3.93 -10.80 3.90
N SER A 40 4.33 -12.05 4.10
CA SER A 40 3.43 -13.20 3.92
C SER A 40 2.55 -13.34 5.15
N LEU A 41 1.23 -13.16 5.02
CA LEU A 41 0.31 -13.38 6.15
C LEU A 41 0.37 -14.81 6.68
N LEU A 42 0.50 -15.80 5.80
CA LEU A 42 0.72 -17.20 6.20
C LEU A 42 2.04 -17.34 6.96
N GLY A 43 3.08 -16.60 6.55
CA GLY A 43 4.35 -16.53 7.27
C GLY A 43 4.25 -15.84 8.63
N LEU A 44 3.39 -14.82 8.77
CA LEU A 44 3.13 -14.16 10.06
C LEU A 44 2.38 -15.10 11.00
N ALA A 45 1.35 -15.78 10.49
CA ALA A 45 0.63 -16.82 11.22
C ALA A 45 1.57 -17.96 11.65
N SER A 46 2.40 -18.48 10.76
CA SER A 46 3.33 -19.57 11.08
C SER A 46 4.38 -19.19 12.13
N LYS A 47 4.75 -17.91 12.19
CA LYS A 47 5.69 -17.36 13.19
C LYS A 47 5.01 -17.00 14.53
N GLY A 48 3.69 -17.20 14.65
CA GLY A 48 2.93 -16.87 15.85
C GLY A 48 2.72 -15.37 16.06
N LYS A 49 2.97 -14.53 15.04
CA LYS A 49 2.69 -13.08 15.10
C LYS A 49 1.19 -12.79 15.10
N ILE A 50 0.40 -13.68 14.48
CA ILE A 50 -1.06 -13.66 14.55
C ILE A 50 -1.50 -14.66 15.63
N PRO A 51 -2.18 -14.21 16.70
CA PRO A 51 -2.69 -15.11 17.74
C PRO A 51 -3.59 -16.20 17.16
N ASN A 52 -3.50 -17.43 17.71
CA ASN A 52 -4.30 -18.57 17.23
C ASN A 52 -5.82 -18.32 17.28
N SER A 53 -6.29 -17.56 18.27
CA SER A 53 -7.69 -17.14 18.40
C SER A 53 -8.17 -16.26 17.23
N MET A 54 -7.25 -15.56 16.57
CA MET A 54 -7.54 -14.61 15.50
C MET A 54 -7.28 -15.17 14.10
N LEU A 55 -6.81 -16.41 13.96
CA LEU A 55 -6.46 -16.98 12.65
C LEU A 55 -7.67 -17.03 11.71
N GLY A 56 -8.87 -17.33 12.22
CA GLY A 56 -10.10 -17.33 11.42
C GLY A 56 -10.41 -15.95 10.85
N SER A 57 -10.27 -14.90 11.65
CA SER A 57 -10.49 -13.51 11.25
C SER A 57 -9.41 -13.02 10.28
N ALA A 58 -8.15 -13.37 10.53
CA ALA A 58 -7.04 -13.08 9.62
C ALA A 58 -7.26 -13.73 8.25
N GLN A 59 -7.74 -14.98 8.23
CA GLN A 59 -8.08 -15.68 6.98
C GLN A 59 -9.22 -14.97 6.23
N LYS A 60 -10.26 -14.50 6.93
CA LYS A 60 -11.36 -13.74 6.30
C LYS A 60 -10.85 -12.43 5.69
N VAL A 61 -10.14 -11.62 6.47
CA VAL A 61 -9.56 -10.34 6.01
C VAL A 61 -8.67 -10.54 4.79
N PHE A 62 -7.87 -11.61 4.77
CA PHE A 62 -7.01 -11.92 3.64
C PHE A 62 -7.77 -12.38 2.39
N SER A 63 -8.74 -13.28 2.55
CA SER A 63 -9.40 -13.93 1.41
C SER A 63 -10.52 -13.09 0.80
N LYS A 64 -11.22 -12.30 1.63
CA LYS A 64 -12.43 -11.56 1.24
C LYS A 64 -12.30 -10.05 1.44
N GLY A 65 -11.17 -9.58 1.99
CA GLY A 65 -11.06 -8.21 2.48
C GLY A 65 -11.77 -8.04 3.83
N VAL A 66 -11.78 -6.80 4.34
CA VAL A 66 -12.50 -6.47 5.57
C VAL A 66 -14.01 -6.47 5.26
N SER A 67 -14.74 -7.30 5.99
CA SER A 67 -16.19 -7.46 5.89
C SER A 67 -16.85 -7.34 7.27
N GLY A 68 -18.15 -7.03 7.30
CA GLY A 68 -18.88 -6.73 8.54
C GLY A 68 -19.09 -7.92 9.49
N ASP A 69 -18.65 -9.12 9.14
CA ASP A 69 -18.74 -10.35 9.94
C ASP A 69 -17.46 -10.64 10.75
N VAL A 70 -16.51 -9.70 10.79
CA VAL A 70 -15.31 -9.74 11.61
C VAL A 70 -15.41 -8.69 12.70
N ASP A 71 -15.05 -9.04 13.94
CA ASP A 71 -15.01 -8.10 15.05
C ASP A 71 -14.04 -6.95 14.72
N ILE A 72 -14.49 -5.71 14.90
CA ILE A 72 -13.71 -4.51 14.56
C ILE A 72 -12.37 -4.45 15.31
N LYS A 73 -12.30 -4.96 16.55
CA LYS A 73 -11.06 -5.05 17.32
C LYS A 73 -10.10 -6.06 16.73
N GLU A 74 -10.61 -7.17 16.20
CA GLU A 74 -9.79 -8.15 15.50
C GLU A 74 -9.29 -7.60 14.17
N VAL A 75 -10.14 -6.88 13.42
CA VAL A 75 -9.73 -6.18 12.20
C VAL A 75 -8.59 -5.22 12.50
N TYR A 76 -8.74 -4.34 13.51
CA TYR A 76 -7.68 -3.41 13.91
C TYR A 76 -6.40 -4.15 14.31
N SER A 77 -6.51 -5.19 15.13
CA SER A 77 -5.34 -5.97 15.59
C SER A 77 -4.60 -6.62 14.41
N ILE A 78 -5.34 -7.18 13.45
CA ILE A 78 -4.75 -7.74 12.22
C ILE A 78 -4.11 -6.63 11.37
N ALA A 79 -4.81 -5.53 11.16
CA ALA A 79 -4.32 -4.41 10.38
C ALA A 79 -3.02 -3.84 10.97
N ARG A 80 -2.96 -3.76 12.30
CA ARG A 80 -1.80 -3.30 13.05
C ARG A 80 -0.59 -4.21 12.86
N ILE A 81 -0.76 -5.52 13.03
CA ILE A 81 0.30 -6.52 12.78
C ILE A 81 0.81 -6.41 11.33
N ILE A 82 -0.12 -6.22 10.38
CA ILE A 82 0.24 -6.05 8.97
C ILE A 82 1.03 -4.77 8.75
N ALA A 83 0.64 -3.65 9.36
CA ALA A 83 1.33 -2.37 9.26
C ALA A 83 2.76 -2.47 9.80
N GLU A 84 2.94 -3.04 10.99
CA GLU A 84 4.25 -3.23 11.63
C GLU A 84 5.21 -4.06 10.77
N GLU A 85 4.70 -5.10 10.10
CA GLU A 85 5.52 -5.98 9.25
C GLU A 85 5.65 -5.45 7.80
N SER A 86 4.85 -4.46 7.41
CA SER A 86 4.86 -3.87 6.07
C SER A 86 5.66 -2.57 5.99
N LEU A 87 5.54 -1.68 6.97
CA LEU A 87 6.21 -0.38 6.97
C LEU A 87 7.69 -0.54 7.30
N ALA A 88 8.53 -0.40 6.27
CA ALA A 88 9.98 -0.49 6.40
C ALA A 88 10.62 0.85 6.80
N GLU A 89 10.03 1.96 6.34
CA GLU A 89 10.55 3.31 6.55
C GLU A 89 9.45 4.36 6.23
N PRO A 90 9.05 5.22 7.19
CA PRO A 90 9.28 5.07 8.62
C PRO A 90 8.62 3.78 9.15
N THR A 91 9.14 3.22 10.24
CA THR A 91 8.46 2.11 10.93
C THR A 91 7.26 2.63 11.71
N VAL A 92 6.35 1.73 12.11
CA VAL A 92 5.19 2.11 12.91
C VAL A 92 5.60 2.73 14.24
N GLU A 93 6.64 2.20 14.87
CA GLU A 93 7.18 2.74 16.12
C GLU A 93 7.69 4.17 15.94
N GLN A 94 8.36 4.47 14.82
CA GLN A 94 8.85 5.83 14.52
C GLN A 94 7.70 6.82 14.30
N ILE A 95 6.59 6.37 13.73
CA ILE A 95 5.37 7.18 13.56
C ILE A 95 4.77 7.51 14.93
N GLU A 96 4.70 6.51 15.82
CA GLU A 96 4.18 6.69 17.18
C GLU A 96 5.08 7.55 18.06
N GLU A 97 6.40 7.40 17.94
CA GLU A 97 7.39 8.26 18.60
C GLU A 97 7.26 9.73 18.18
N ALA A 98 6.77 9.98 16.96
CA ALA A 98 6.45 11.32 16.46
C ALA A 98 5.09 11.85 16.97
N GLY A 99 4.35 11.07 17.76
CA GLY A 99 3.04 11.45 18.31
C GLY A 99 1.87 11.24 17.34
N LEU A 100 2.06 10.45 16.29
CA LEU A 100 1.03 10.12 15.31
C LEU A 100 0.54 8.67 15.48
N GLU A 101 -0.72 8.43 15.13
CA GLU A 101 -1.28 7.08 14.99
C GLU A 101 -1.70 6.87 13.54
N LEU A 102 -1.49 5.66 13.00
CA LEU A 102 -1.99 5.32 11.67
C LEU A 102 -3.52 5.41 11.64
N THR A 103 -4.06 6.13 10.66
CA THR A 103 -5.50 6.23 10.48
C THR A 103 -6.09 4.93 9.93
N ASP A 104 -7.40 4.72 10.12
CA ASP A 104 -8.10 3.57 9.55
C ASP A 104 -7.91 3.48 8.02
N GLU A 105 -7.89 4.63 7.33
CA GLU A 105 -7.69 4.68 5.89
C GLU A 105 -6.28 4.22 5.50
N GLN A 106 -5.25 4.66 6.23
CA GLN A 106 -3.87 4.22 6.03
C GLN A 106 -3.72 2.73 6.29
N LEU A 107 -4.30 2.21 7.36
CA LEU A 107 -4.31 0.77 7.68
C LEU A 107 -4.94 -0.05 6.53
N MET A 108 -6.07 0.42 5.99
CA MET A 108 -6.75 -0.23 4.87
C MET A 108 -5.97 -0.13 3.56
N ALA A 109 -5.26 0.98 3.32
CA ALA A 109 -4.36 1.14 2.19
C ALA A 109 -3.20 0.14 2.27
N ILE A 110 -2.58 -0.01 3.44
CA ILE A 110 -1.50 -0.97 3.67
C ILE A 110 -1.98 -2.40 3.44
N ILE A 111 -3.14 -2.81 3.97
CA ILE A 111 -3.72 -4.13 3.72
C ILE A 111 -3.88 -4.35 2.20
N SER A 112 -4.43 -3.37 1.49
CA SER A 112 -4.66 -3.46 0.05
C SER A 112 -3.35 -3.61 -0.73
N TYR A 113 -2.31 -2.89 -0.32
CA TYR A 113 -0.96 -3.03 -0.87
C TYR A 113 -0.37 -4.44 -0.63
N THR A 114 -0.55 -5.03 0.56
CA THR A 114 -0.02 -6.38 0.79
C THR A 114 -0.66 -7.41 -0.15
N GLN A 115 -1.95 -7.27 -0.44
CA GLN A 115 -2.70 -8.16 -1.32
C GLN A 115 -2.34 -7.97 -2.80
N ALA A 116 -2.34 -6.73 -3.31
CA ALA A 116 -2.24 -6.45 -4.74
C ALA A 116 -1.00 -5.63 -5.16
N GLY A 117 -0.08 -5.33 -4.24
CA GLY A 117 1.04 -4.42 -4.49
C GLY A 117 0.55 -3.00 -4.79
N SER A 118 1.31 -2.26 -5.60
CA SER A 118 0.98 -0.86 -5.95
C SER A 118 -0.39 -0.70 -6.61
N ALA A 119 -0.89 -1.73 -7.31
CA ALA A 119 -2.24 -1.73 -7.88
C ALA A 119 -3.34 -1.67 -6.81
N GLY A 120 -3.08 -2.21 -5.61
CA GLY A 120 -4.00 -2.12 -4.47
C GLY A 120 -4.16 -0.71 -3.91
N LEU A 121 -3.25 0.21 -4.27
CA LEU A 121 -3.26 1.60 -3.81
C LEU A 121 -3.99 2.54 -4.76
N GLU A 122 -4.35 2.11 -5.97
CA GLU A 122 -4.94 2.99 -6.99
C GLU A 122 -6.19 3.73 -6.50
N ARG A 123 -7.05 3.04 -5.73
CA ARG A 123 -8.29 3.64 -5.19
C ARG A 123 -8.08 4.69 -4.10
N PHE A 124 -6.87 4.74 -3.52
CA PHE A 124 -6.50 5.67 -2.47
C PHE A 124 -5.71 6.87 -3.00
N ARG A 125 -5.31 6.83 -4.28
CA ARG A 125 -4.63 7.97 -4.89
C ARG A 125 -5.67 9.07 -5.16
N PRO A 126 -5.36 10.33 -4.83
CA PRO A 126 -6.23 11.44 -5.20
C PRO A 126 -6.39 11.43 -6.72
N LYS A 127 -7.63 11.63 -7.19
CA LYS A 127 -7.88 11.86 -8.62
C LYS A 127 -7.06 13.08 -9.00
N GLN A 128 -6.12 12.93 -9.93
CA GLN A 128 -5.47 14.09 -10.54
C GLN A 128 -6.59 14.98 -11.05
N ALA A 129 -6.68 16.21 -10.53
CA ALA A 129 -7.52 17.22 -11.15
C ALA A 129 -7.01 17.35 -12.58
N ASP A 130 -7.90 17.15 -13.55
CA ASP A 130 -7.61 17.37 -14.97
C ASP A 130 -6.88 18.71 -15.08
N SER A 131 -5.64 18.67 -15.54
CA SER A 131 -4.90 19.89 -15.85
C SER A 131 -5.66 20.57 -16.98
N GLU A 132 -6.14 21.78 -16.74
CA GLU A 132 -6.85 22.59 -17.73
C GLU A 132 -6.10 22.56 -19.07
N ASP A 133 -6.79 22.10 -20.11
CA ASP A 133 -6.39 22.14 -21.51
C ASP A 133 -6.08 23.59 -21.91
N THR A 134 -4.84 24.02 -21.69
CA THR A 134 -4.34 25.29 -22.23
C THR A 134 -3.91 25.06 -23.68
N GLY A 135 -4.87 24.67 -24.51
CA GLY A 135 -4.74 24.59 -25.96
C GLY A 135 -4.76 25.99 -26.57
N SER A 136 -3.66 26.72 -26.43
CA SER A 136 -3.32 27.89 -27.25
C SER A 136 -3.35 27.47 -28.74
N LYS A 137 -4.48 27.68 -29.42
CA LYS A 137 -4.55 27.65 -30.89
C LYS A 137 -4.10 29.01 -31.41
N GLN A 138 -2.80 29.12 -31.67
CA GLN A 138 -2.23 30.17 -32.48
C GLN A 138 -2.82 30.13 -33.89
N ASP A 139 -3.22 31.31 -34.36
CA ASP A 139 -3.49 31.67 -35.75
C ASP A 139 -2.47 31.09 -36.73
N VAL A 140 -2.91 30.18 -37.61
CA VAL A 140 -2.40 30.11 -38.99
C VAL A 140 -3.49 29.59 -39.91
N GLN A 141 -4.21 30.48 -40.60
CA GLN A 141 -4.68 30.20 -41.95
C GLN A 141 -4.73 31.49 -42.79
N ARG A 142 -3.65 31.69 -43.54
CA ARG A 142 -3.56 32.65 -44.64
C ARG A 142 -4.27 32.07 -45.89
N LYS A 143 -5.12 32.90 -46.47
CA LYS A 143 -5.41 33.12 -47.91
C LYS A 143 -5.92 31.98 -48.81
N ALA A 144 -7.20 32.10 -49.20
CA ALA A 144 -7.69 32.30 -50.58
C ALA A 144 -9.01 33.10 -50.40
N GLU A 145 -9.31 34.22 -51.04
CA GLU A 145 -9.24 34.60 -52.47
C GLU A 145 -8.71 36.02 -52.69
#